data_AF-W1WR13-F1
#
_entry.id   AF-W1WR13-F1
#
_cell.length_a   1.000
_cell.length_b   1.000
_cell.length_c   1.000
_cell.angle_alpha   90.00
_cell.angle_beta   90.00
_cell.angle_gamma   90.00
#
_symmetry.space_group_name_H-M   'P 1'
#
loop_
_entity.id
_entity.type
_entity.pdbx_description
1 polymer ?
#
loop_
_entity_poly.entity_id
_entity_poly.type
_entity_poly.pdbx_seq_one_letter_code
_entity_poly.pdbx_strand_id
1 'polypeptide(L)'
;MNKLIDIFLELTFFVISIILWLYGILISSDIPVSISKNEFIVLLISFILFGVLYSTYIIKCKRKEITILLLIPLVLWLFDMIYAIRYNYQTYDTILSIIGFVTTGYCTGLSIYKFKTINKVVE
;
A
#
# COMPACT_ATOMS: atom_id res chain seq x y z
N MET A 1 3.95 18.76 11.74
CA MET A 1 3.08 18.16 12.77
C MET A 1 3.95 17.79 13.96
N ASN A 2 3.36 17.44 15.11
CA ASN A 2 4.12 16.94 16.25
C ASN A 2 4.63 15.51 15.95
N LYS A 3 5.81 15.15 16.46
CA LYS A 3 6.47 13.83 16.24
C LYS A 3 5.53 12.67 16.56
N LEU A 4 4.77 12.76 17.65
CA LEU A 4 3.81 11.72 18.06
C LEU A 4 2.69 11.52 17.03
N ILE A 5 2.18 12.60 16.43
CA ILE A 5 1.14 12.53 15.40
C ILE A 5 1.69 11.86 14.14
N ASP A 6 2.94 12.19 13.76
CA ASP A 6 3.59 11.58 12.60
C ASP A 6 3.79 10.06 12.81
N ILE A 7 4.23 9.63 14.01
CA ILE A 7 4.33 8.20 14.37
C ILE A 7 2.98 7.50 14.31
N PHE A 8 1.95 8.11 14.91
CA PHE A 8 0.62 7.52 14.94
C PHE A 8 0.01 7.37 13.53
N LEU A 9 0.13 8.38 12.68
CA LEU A 9 -0.39 8.33 11.31
C LEU A 9 0.35 7.32 10.46
N GLU A 10 1.67 7.25 10.56
CA GLU A 10 2.45 6.24 9.84
C GLU A 10 2.06 4.81 10.25
N LEU A 11 1.91 4.56 11.55
CA LEU A 11 1.42 3.27 12.05
C LEU A 11 0.00 2.98 11.52
N THR A 12 -0.86 4.00 11.49
CA THR A 12 -2.22 3.89 10.93
C THR A 12 -2.19 3.50 9.45
N PHE A 13 -1.36 4.15 8.64
CA PHE A 13 -1.20 3.82 7.23
C PHE A 13 -0.63 2.42 7.02
N PHE A 14 0.32 2.00 7.86
CA PHE A 14 0.83 0.64 7.83
C PHE A 14 -0.27 -0.39 8.12
N VAL A 15 -1.04 -0.20 9.19
CA VAL A 15 -2.16 -1.10 9.55
C VAL A 15 -3.19 -1.13 8.42
N ILE A 16 -3.57 0.02 7.87
CA ILE A 16 -4.51 0.08 6.73
C ILE A 16 -3.94 -0.68 5.53
N SER A 17 -2.65 -0.53 5.22
CA SER A 17 -2.02 -1.25 4.11
C SER A 17 -2.06 -2.78 4.29
N ILE A 18 -1.89 -3.26 5.53
CA ILE A 18 -2.04 -4.69 5.87
C ILE A 18 -3.51 -5.12 5.75
N ILE A 19 -4.46 -4.30 6.18
CA ILE A 19 -5.89 -4.60 6.05
C ILE A 19 -6.30 -4.70 4.57
N LEU A 20 -5.83 -3.79 3.71
CA LEU A 20 -6.10 -3.84 2.28
C LEU A 20 -5.54 -5.12 1.65
N TRP A 21 -4.35 -5.53 2.07
CA TRP A 21 -3.75 -6.80 1.64
C TRP A 21 -4.56 -8.02 2.10
N LEU A 22 -4.90 -8.09 3.38
CA LEU A 22 -5.74 -9.17 3.93
C LEU A 22 -7.10 -9.23 3.23
N TYR A 23 -7.73 -8.09 2.99
CA TYR A 23 -9.00 -8.03 2.28
C TYR A 23 -8.87 -8.55 0.86
N GLY A 24 -7.81 -8.19 0.13
CA GLY A 24 -7.50 -8.71 -1.20
C GLY A 24 -7.40 -10.23 -1.23
N ILE A 25 -6.69 -10.82 -0.25
CA ILE A 25 -6.59 -12.28 -0.11
C ILE A 25 -7.95 -12.91 0.22
N LEU A 26 -8.72 -12.30 1.11
CA LEU A 26 -10.01 -12.86 1.52
C LEU A 26 -10.97 -12.96 0.34
N ILE A 27 -11.12 -11.87 -0.43
CA ILE A 27 -12.03 -11.87 -1.59
C ILE A 27 -11.52 -12.74 -2.74
N SER A 28 -10.22 -13.03 -2.82
CA SER A 28 -9.66 -13.92 -3.83
C SER A 28 -9.63 -15.40 -3.40
N SER A 29 -9.80 -15.68 -2.11
CA SER A 29 -9.72 -17.04 -1.53
C SER A 29 -10.96 -17.91 -1.74
N ASP A 30 -12.10 -17.32 -2.10
CA ASP A 30 -13.36 -18.06 -2.28
C ASP A 30 -13.33 -18.90 -3.56
N ILE A 31 -13.03 -20.19 -3.44
CA ILE A 31 -13.26 -21.17 -4.50
C ILE A 31 -14.68 -21.72 -4.33
N PRO A 32 -15.59 -21.63 -5.33
CA PRO A 32 -15.35 -21.34 -6.75
C PRO A 32 -15.79 -19.93 -7.19
N VAL A 33 -15.95 -18.98 -6.27
CA VAL A 33 -16.56 -17.67 -6.55
C VAL A 33 -15.48 -16.70 -7.04
N SER A 34 -15.58 -16.28 -8.30
CA SER A 34 -14.74 -15.20 -8.80
C SER A 34 -14.97 -13.92 -8.02
N ILE A 35 -13.91 -13.14 -7.76
CA ILE A 35 -14.04 -11.79 -7.19
C ILE A 35 -15.16 -11.05 -7.90
N SER A 36 -16.16 -10.57 -7.15
CA SER A 36 -17.27 -9.84 -7.75
C SER A 36 -16.81 -8.46 -8.22
N LYS A 37 -17.50 -7.93 -9.23
CA LYS A 37 -17.24 -6.56 -9.73
C LYS A 37 -17.33 -5.51 -8.62
N ASN A 38 -18.23 -5.71 -7.65
CA ASN A 38 -18.41 -4.78 -6.55
C ASN A 38 -17.22 -4.82 -5.58
N GLU A 39 -16.75 -6.01 -5.20
CA GLU A 39 -15.57 -6.17 -4.35
C GLU A 39 -14.32 -5.59 -5.03
N PHE A 40 -14.18 -5.84 -6.33
CA PHE A 40 -13.12 -5.23 -7.14
C PHE A 40 -13.16 -3.70 -7.09
N ILE A 41 -14.33 -3.08 -7.34
CA ILE A 41 -14.49 -1.62 -7.32
C ILE A 41 -14.21 -1.04 -5.93
N VAL A 42 -14.69 -1.69 -4.86
CA VAL A 42 -14.46 -1.24 -3.49
C VAL A 42 -12.98 -1.25 -3.15
N LEU A 43 -12.27 -2.33 -3.48
CA LEU A 43 -10.84 -2.42 -3.21
C LEU A 43 -10.02 -1.44 -4.08
N LEU A 44 -10.41 -1.27 -5.34
CA LEU A 44 -9.80 -0.28 -6.25
C LEU A 44 -9.92 1.15 -5.70
N ILE A 45 -11.12 1.57 -5.28
CA ILE A 45 -11.35 2.89 -4.68
C ILE A 45 -10.53 3.03 -3.40
N SER A 46 -10.44 1.96 -2.61
CA SER A 46 -9.67 1.96 -1.36
C SER A 46 -8.17 2.20 -1.61
N PHE A 47 -7.59 1.61 -2.66
CA PHE A 47 -6.21 1.91 -3.05
C PHE A 47 -6.00 3.35 -3.50
N ILE A 48 -6.93 3.90 -4.28
CA ILE A 48 -6.85 5.29 -4.73
C ILE A 48 -6.90 6.23 -3.51
N LEU A 49 -7.85 6.03 -2.60
CA LEU A 49 -7.96 6.80 -1.37
C LEU A 49 -6.72 6.66 -0.50
N PHE A 50 -6.21 5.43 -0.33
CA PHE A 50 -4.99 5.18 0.41
C PHE A 50 -3.80 5.96 -0.16
N GLY A 51 -3.57 5.87 -1.47
CA GLY A 51 -2.47 6.58 -2.14
C GLY A 51 -2.58 8.09 -2.02
N VAL A 52 -3.77 8.67 -2.19
CA VAL A 52 -4.00 10.11 -2.04
C VAL A 52 -3.76 10.55 -0.59
N LEU A 53 -4.37 9.87 0.39
CA LEU A 53 -4.22 10.21 1.80
C LEU A 53 -2.76 10.09 2.25
N TYR A 54 -2.07 9.01 1.86
CA TYR A 54 -0.66 8.82 2.17
C TYR A 54 0.22 9.93 1.58
N SER A 55 -0.04 10.30 0.32
CA SER A 55 0.68 11.39 -0.35
C SER A 55 0.48 12.73 0.36
N THR A 56 -0.75 13.03 0.79
CA THR A 56 -1.00 14.27 1.55
C THR A 56 -0.31 14.28 2.92
N TYR A 57 -0.25 13.12 3.58
CA TYR A 57 0.46 12.94 4.84
C TYR A 57 1.98 13.15 4.67
N ILE A 58 2.61 12.46 3.71
CA ILE A 58 4.08 12.47 3.58
C ILE A 58 4.63 13.87 3.23
N ILE A 59 3.85 14.68 2.50
CA ILE A 59 4.19 16.07 2.19
C ILE A 59 4.24 16.91 3.48
N LYS A 60 3.27 16.72 4.38
CA LYS A 60 3.11 17.49 5.64
C LYS A 60 3.98 16.96 6.79
N CYS A 61 4.44 15.71 6.69
CA CYS A 61 5.32 15.08 7.67
C CYS A 61 6.65 15.86 7.79
N LYS A 62 7.02 16.19 9.03
CA LYS A 62 8.26 16.94 9.35
C LYS A 62 9.32 16.06 10.01
N ARG A 63 9.00 14.80 10.29
CA ARG A 63 9.89 13.85 10.96
C ARG A 63 11.04 13.44 10.03
N LYS A 64 12.28 13.52 10.52
CA LYS A 64 13.48 13.08 9.76
C LYS A 64 13.61 11.56 9.72
N GLU A 65 13.25 10.91 10.82
CA GLU A 65 13.24 9.46 11.00
C GLU A 65 12.01 8.85 10.31
N ILE A 66 11.89 8.88 8.98
CA ILE A 66 10.75 8.19 8.32
C ILE A 66 11.08 6.70 8.28
N THR A 67 10.22 5.88 8.87
CA THR A 67 10.37 4.42 8.89
C THR A 67 9.87 3.88 7.57
N ILE A 68 10.60 2.93 6.97
CA ILE A 68 10.20 2.33 5.69
C ILE A 68 9.21 1.18 5.92
N LEU A 69 8.25 1.39 6.83
CA LEU A 69 7.34 0.36 7.35
C LEU A 69 6.49 -0.27 6.25
N LEU A 70 6.17 0.50 5.20
CA LEU A 70 5.45 0.03 4.02
C LEU A 70 6.23 -0.96 3.14
N LEU A 71 7.53 -1.21 3.39
CA LEU A 71 8.25 -2.29 2.72
C LEU A 71 7.62 -3.66 2.98
N ILE A 72 7.07 -3.88 4.18
CA ILE A 72 6.45 -5.16 4.54
C ILE A 72 5.23 -5.42 3.64
N PRO A 73 4.18 -4.56 3.61
CA PRO A 73 3.05 -4.77 2.71
C PRO A 73 3.45 -4.72 1.24
N LEU A 74 4.51 -3.99 0.85
CA LEU A 74 5.03 -4.02 -0.51
C LEU A 74 5.51 -5.41 -0.92
N VAL A 75 6.26 -6.08 -0.04
CA VAL A 75 6.75 -7.45 -0.28
C VAL A 75 5.60 -8.45 -0.33
N LEU A 76 4.58 -8.28 0.52
CA LEU A 76 3.39 -9.12 0.49
C LEU A 76 2.65 -9.01 -0.86
N TRP A 77 2.39 -7.79 -1.32
CA TRP A 77 1.79 -7.56 -2.64
C TRP A 77 2.66 -8.07 -3.80
N LEU A 78 3.99 -8.02 -3.67
CA LEU A 78 4.90 -8.58 -4.67
C LEU A 78 4.71 -10.09 -4.81
N PHE A 79 4.63 -10.81 -3.69
CA PHE A 79 4.41 -12.26 -3.71
C PHE A 79 3.05 -12.61 -4.34
N ASP A 80 1.99 -11.91 -3.96
CA ASP A 80 0.66 -12.14 -4.54
C ASP A 80 0.64 -11.84 -6.05
N MET A 81 1.25 -10.74 -6.47
CA MET A 81 1.35 -10.39 -7.89
C MET A 81 2.10 -11.46 -8.68
N ILE A 82 3.23 -11.95 -8.16
CA ILE A 82 3.99 -13.04 -8.81
C ILE A 82 3.13 -14.31 -8.89
N TYR A 83 2.41 -14.64 -7.83
CA TYR A 83 1.55 -15.82 -7.78
C TYR A 83 0.39 -15.71 -8.78
N ALA A 84 -0.33 -14.59 -8.78
CA ALA A 84 -1.46 -14.35 -9.67
C ALA A 84 -1.06 -14.35 -11.15
N ILE A 85 0.09 -13.77 -11.50
CA ILE A 85 0.64 -13.80 -12.86
C ILE A 85 1.05 -15.23 -13.26
N ARG A 86 1.72 -15.96 -12.36
CA ARG A 86 2.25 -17.29 -12.67
C ARG A 86 1.15 -18.34 -12.85
N TYR A 87 0.13 -18.31 -12.00
CA TYR A 87 -0.91 -19.33 -11.96
C TYR A 87 -2.20 -18.91 -12.66
N ASN A 88 -2.26 -17.67 -13.16
CA ASN A 88 -3.36 -17.14 -13.98
C ASN A 88 -4.75 -17.36 -13.34
N TYR A 89 -4.83 -17.12 -12.02
CA TYR A 89 -5.92 -17.59 -11.17
C TYR A 89 -7.27 -16.96 -11.57
N GLN A 90 -7.37 -15.62 -11.52
CA GLN A 90 -8.53 -14.85 -11.95
C GLN A 90 -8.09 -13.46 -12.42
N THR A 91 -8.71 -12.95 -13.49
CA THR A 91 -8.34 -11.65 -14.07
C THR A 91 -8.39 -10.50 -13.06
N TYR A 92 -9.42 -10.45 -12.21
CA TYR A 92 -9.55 -9.40 -11.20
C TYR A 92 -8.53 -9.53 -10.08
N ASP A 93 -8.18 -10.74 -9.66
CA ASP A 93 -7.13 -10.98 -8.67
C ASP A 93 -5.76 -10.53 -9.20
N THR A 94 -5.43 -10.87 -10.44
CA THR A 94 -4.21 -10.40 -11.10
C THR A 94 -4.16 -8.89 -11.21
N ILE A 95 -5.26 -8.24 -11.59
CA ILE A 95 -5.30 -6.77 -11.68
C ILE A 95 -5.16 -6.14 -10.29
N LEU A 96 -5.86 -6.66 -9.28
CA LEU A 96 -5.80 -6.12 -7.91
C LEU A 96 -4.43 -6.28 -7.28
N SER A 97 -3.78 -7.42 -7.45
CA SER A 97 -2.43 -7.66 -6.93
C SER A 97 -1.40 -6.73 -7.58
N ILE A 98 -1.50 -6.49 -8.90
CA ILE A 98 -0.67 -5.49 -9.59
C ILE A 98 -0.93 -4.08 -9.02
N ILE A 99 -2.19 -3.69 -8.86
CA ILE A 99 -2.55 -2.37 -8.33
C ILE A 99 -2.05 -2.20 -6.89
N GLY A 100 -2.26 -3.21 -6.03
CA GLY A 100 -1.78 -3.22 -4.66
C GLY A 100 -0.26 -3.06 -4.58
N PHE A 101 0.48 -3.78 -5.44
CA PHE A 101 1.93 -3.64 -5.55
C PHE A 101 2.34 -2.23 -6.00
N VAL A 102 1.75 -1.71 -7.08
CA VAL A 102 2.10 -0.39 -7.64
C VAL A 102 1.77 0.74 -6.66
N THR A 103 0.58 0.72 -6.04
CA THR A 103 0.17 1.74 -5.08
C THR A 103 1.03 1.72 -3.82
N THR A 104 1.29 0.55 -3.24
CA THR A 104 2.15 0.42 -2.06
C THR A 104 3.60 0.78 -2.38
N GLY A 105 4.06 0.42 -3.59
CA GLY A 105 5.40 0.75 -4.10
C GLY A 105 5.58 2.24 -4.29
N TYR A 106 4.59 2.92 -4.87
CA TYR A 106 4.56 4.38 -4.99
C TYR A 106 4.65 5.06 -3.62
N CYS A 107 3.83 4.65 -2.65
CA CYS A 107 3.84 5.21 -1.29
C CYS A 107 5.19 4.99 -0.59
N THR A 108 5.75 3.80 -0.73
CA THR A 108 7.08 3.47 -0.20
C THR A 108 8.17 4.31 -0.86
N GLY A 109 8.11 4.49 -2.18
CA GLY A 109 9.01 5.34 -2.94
C GLY A 109 8.96 6.80 -2.50
N LEU A 110 7.75 7.33 -2.26
CA LEU A 110 7.57 8.68 -1.71
C LEU A 110 8.23 8.84 -0.33
N SER A 111 8.10 7.85 0.55
CA SER A 111 8.78 7.86 1.86
C SER A 111 10.30 7.90 1.72
N ILE A 112 10.86 7.07 0.85
CA ILE A 112 12.31 7.04 0.58
C ILE A 112 12.77 8.38 -0.01
N TYR A 113 12.02 8.94 -0.96
CA TYR A 113 12.33 10.23 -1.57
C TYR A 113 12.31 11.37 -0.55
N LYS A 114 11.29 11.39 0.33
CA LYS A 114 11.17 12.37 1.41
C LYS A 114 12.34 12.25 2.39
N PHE A 115 12.69 11.04 2.80
CA PHE A 115 13.84 10.78 3.67
C PHE A 115 15.14 11.32 3.08
N LYS A 116 15.42 11.03 1.80
CA LYS A 116 16.60 11.57 1.09
C LYS A 116 16.60 13.10 1.05
N THR A 117 15.46 13.71 0.74
CA THR A 117 15.33 15.18 0.64
C THR A 117 15.57 15.86 1.99
N ILE A 118 15.06 15.30 3.08
CA ILE A 118 15.28 15.85 4.42
C ILE A 118 16.76 15.79 4.82
N ASN A 119 17.45 14.69 4.54
CA ASN A 119 18.86 14.54 4.94
C ASN A 119 19.80 15.46 4.14
N LYS A 120 19.51 15.71 2.86
CA LYS A 120 20.28 16.66 2.03
C LYS A 120 20.23 18.12 2.50
N VAL A 121 19.22 18.50 3.27
CA VAL A 121 19.07 19.89 3.78
C VAL A 121 19.84 20.11 5.09
N VAL A 122 20.39 19.04 5.67
CA VAL A 122 21.03 19.07 7.00
C VAL A 122 22.56 18.98 6.89
N GLU A 123 23.09 18.56 5.74
CA GLU A 123 24.50 18.67 5.36
C GLU A 123 24.82 20.07 4.81
#